data_AF-A0A5C7PKS6-F1
#
_entry.id   AF-A0A5C7PKS6-F1
#
_cell.length_a   1.000
_cell.length_b   1.000
_cell.length_c   1.000
_cell.angle_alpha   90.00
_cell.angle_beta   90.00
_cell.angle_gamma   90.00
#
_symmetry.space_group_name_H-M   'P 1'
#
loop_
_entity.id
_entity.type
_entity.pdbx_description
1 polymer ?
#
loop_
_entity_poly.entity_id
_entity_poly.type
_entity_poly.pdbx_seq_one_letter_code
_entity_poly.pdbx_strand_id
1 'polypeptide(L)'
;MTDTTNPQDVVPAAEQSLDDRIAAKFFGSQETPATAPEVEQPTTPVETTTAGDGELTPEDIAPDEMQTQTADEWVELDRKGEKRKVSKEEARNLAQQGWDYSEKMRDFKARSEQVEQMHAAVMAKAQLHPKLIDAAADVRSYERALGQFQQVDWSKLAQDDPIGYTQTRAHYDSLRDGYQQAIGNWQQVMGASQQVDAALDQASVAREFQTLYERAPEYRDPEKLKSEQGRVMGYLKEISATPGAMRMIASSAEAFLLVRDALRYRQAVKAKSERTAQVPKAPAPLKPGPAQERRTDAEGLRDKVKALHQAKDPERKKALLDEVIARKFGLG
;
A
#
# COMPACT_ATOMS: atom_id res chain seq x y z
N MET A 1 56.79 0.74 26.25
CA MET A 1 56.59 -0.22 25.15
C MET A 1 55.50 -1.18 25.63
N THR A 2 54.23 -0.76 25.55
CA THR A 2 53.30 -0.97 24.40
C THR A 2 53.06 -2.48 24.22
N ASP A 3 51.90 -3.08 24.47
CA ASP A 3 50.51 -2.65 24.49
C ASP A 3 49.73 -3.56 25.46
N THR A 4 48.85 -2.99 26.28
CA THR A 4 47.79 -3.74 26.97
C THR A 4 46.48 -3.12 26.54
N THR A 5 45.94 -3.64 25.43
CA THR A 5 44.62 -3.23 24.93
C THR A 5 43.54 -4.03 25.65
N ASN A 6 42.72 -3.27 26.36
CA ASN A 6 41.48 -3.63 27.03
C ASN A 6 40.39 -3.99 26.00
N PRO A 7 39.73 -5.16 26.04
CA PRO A 7 38.55 -5.42 25.22
C PRO A 7 37.30 -4.96 25.99
N GLN A 8 37.18 -3.65 26.21
CA GLN A 8 35.93 -2.99 26.55
C GLN A 8 35.73 -1.82 25.61
N ASP A 9 35.48 -2.15 24.36
CA ASP A 9 34.75 -1.31 23.41
C ASP A 9 33.77 -2.23 22.68
N VAL A 10 32.65 -2.52 23.35
CA VAL A 10 31.44 -3.02 22.70
C VAL A 10 30.28 -2.19 23.20
N VAL A 11 30.04 -1.07 22.52
CA VAL A 11 28.73 -0.44 22.42
C VAL A 11 28.69 0.38 21.12
N PRO A 12 27.54 0.56 20.46
CA PRO A 12 26.28 -0.19 20.53
C PRO A 12 25.79 -0.64 19.14
N ALA A 13 24.71 -1.40 19.13
CA ALA A 13 23.93 -1.75 17.95
C ALA A 13 23.51 -0.52 17.11
N ALA A 14 24.03 -0.46 15.89
CA ALA A 14 23.38 0.08 14.70
C ALA A 14 23.78 -0.92 13.60
N GLU A 15 22.87 -1.60 12.89
CA GLU A 15 21.77 -1.03 12.12
C GLU A 15 20.55 -1.98 12.15
N GLN A 16 19.36 -1.43 12.35
CA GLN A 16 18.11 -2.07 11.96
C GLN A 16 17.67 -1.44 10.63
N SER A 17 16.98 -2.19 9.76
CA SER A 17 15.91 -1.66 8.89
C SER A 17 14.57 -2.25 9.34
N LEU A 18 14.16 -2.07 10.59
CA LEU A 18 13.75 -0.85 11.28
C LEU A 18 12.41 -0.33 10.81
N ASP A 19 12.23 0.27 9.63
CA ASP A 19 10.90 0.80 9.24
C ASP A 19 9.79 -0.25 9.34
N ASP A 20 10.09 -1.55 9.17
CA ASP A 20 9.11 -2.62 9.25
C ASP A 20 9.05 -3.38 10.57
N ARG A 21 10.04 -3.20 11.45
CA ARG A 21 9.74 -3.47 12.86
C ARG A 21 8.65 -2.51 13.33
N ILE A 22 8.34 -1.44 12.56
CA ILE A 22 7.82 -0.13 12.93
C ILE A 22 6.74 0.33 11.91
N ALA A 23 5.55 -0.17 11.98
CA ALA A 23 4.87 0.14 13.20
C ALA A 23 4.42 -1.16 13.79
N ALA A 24 5.36 -1.67 14.58
CA ALA A 24 5.45 -2.76 15.54
C ALA A 24 4.15 -3.30 16.14
N LYS A 25 3.13 -3.59 15.32
CA LYS A 25 1.69 -3.47 15.65
C LYS A 25 1.22 -2.03 15.39
N PHE A 26 0.61 -1.73 14.24
CA PHE A 26 0.50 -0.34 13.73
C PHE A 26 -0.33 0.66 14.57
N PHE A 27 -0.88 0.32 15.73
CA PHE A 27 -1.27 1.29 16.80
C PHE A 27 -1.35 0.57 18.16
N GLY A 28 -0.22 0.22 18.74
CA GLY A 28 -0.14 -0.33 20.10
C GLY A 28 0.80 0.47 21.00
N SER A 29 0.59 1.79 21.09
CA SER A 29 0.94 2.72 22.19
C SER A 29 0.61 4.16 21.73
N GLN A 30 -0.31 4.83 22.41
CA GLN A 30 -0.57 6.27 22.22
C GLN A 30 0.56 7.09 22.83
N GLU A 31 0.95 8.15 22.10
CA GLU A 31 1.37 9.50 22.52
C GLU A 31 2.60 9.99 21.74
N THR A 32 2.35 10.93 20.82
CA THR A 32 3.29 12.01 20.51
C THR A 32 2.51 13.32 20.47
N PRO A 33 3.08 14.39 21.04
CA PRO A 33 3.03 15.67 20.36
C PRO A 33 4.45 16.17 20.05
N ALA A 34 4.59 16.49 18.76
CA ALA A 34 5.35 17.59 18.17
C ALA A 34 6.65 18.08 18.84
N THR A 35 7.72 18.13 18.05
CA THR A 35 8.48 19.37 17.76
C THR A 35 9.31 19.15 16.48
N ALA A 36 9.18 20.07 15.54
CA ALA A 36 9.98 20.16 14.32
C ALA A 36 11.45 20.50 14.64
N PRO A 37 12.38 20.29 13.69
CA PRO A 37 12.97 21.50 13.13
C PRO A 37 13.26 21.47 11.62
N GLU A 38 13.07 22.67 11.08
CA GLU A 38 13.75 23.34 9.97
C GLU A 38 15.15 22.81 9.61
N VAL A 39 15.41 22.60 8.31
CA VAL A 39 16.77 22.69 7.75
C VAL A 39 16.74 23.39 6.40
N GLU A 40 17.57 24.42 6.30
CA GLU A 40 17.83 25.32 5.20
C GLU A 40 18.36 24.63 3.93
N GLN A 41 18.02 25.20 2.77
CA GLN A 41 18.69 24.95 1.49
C GLN A 41 20.16 25.41 1.52
N PRO A 42 20.99 24.89 0.59
CA PRO A 42 21.48 25.84 -0.42
C PRO A 42 21.40 25.34 -1.87
N THR A 43 21.09 26.33 -2.71
CA THR A 43 21.15 26.49 -4.17
C THR A 43 22.57 26.32 -4.76
N THR A 44 22.81 25.79 -5.96
CA THR A 44 22.67 26.39 -7.32
C THR A 44 23.21 25.35 -8.39
N PRO A 45 23.29 25.58 -9.73
CA PRO A 45 22.16 25.43 -10.66
C PRO A 45 22.50 24.80 -12.06
N VAL A 46 21.44 24.56 -12.87
CA VAL A 46 21.30 24.54 -14.36
C VAL A 46 22.16 23.60 -15.24
N GLU A 47 21.51 22.69 -15.98
CA GLU A 47 21.41 22.79 -17.45
C GLU A 47 20.27 21.94 -18.04
N THR A 48 19.34 22.63 -18.69
CA THR A 48 18.24 22.10 -19.49
C THR A 48 18.65 22.28 -20.95
N THR A 49 18.70 21.20 -21.74
CA THR A 49 18.81 21.31 -23.20
C THR A 49 17.56 20.72 -23.86
N THR A 50 16.83 21.63 -24.49
CA THR A 50 15.60 21.45 -25.26
C THR A 50 15.88 20.73 -26.57
N ALA A 51 15.08 19.73 -26.91
CA ALA A 51 15.04 19.13 -28.24
C ALA A 51 14.25 20.04 -29.20
N GLY A 52 14.85 20.36 -30.35
CA GLY A 52 14.27 21.15 -31.43
C GLY A 52 14.43 20.43 -32.77
N ASP A 53 13.37 20.52 -33.55
CA ASP A 53 13.03 19.92 -34.84
C ASP A 53 13.94 20.36 -36.03
N GLY A 54 14.05 19.55 -37.09
CA GLY A 54 14.80 19.90 -38.30
C GLY A 54 14.82 18.82 -39.39
N GLU A 55 14.13 19.11 -40.50
CA GLU A 55 13.89 18.31 -41.71
C GLU A 55 15.10 17.65 -42.39
N LEU A 56 14.87 16.45 -42.95
CA LEU A 56 15.76 15.71 -43.85
C LEU A 56 15.58 16.21 -45.30
N THR A 57 16.65 16.74 -45.91
CA THR A 57 16.75 16.92 -47.37
C THR A 57 17.63 15.81 -48.00
N PRO A 58 17.31 15.30 -49.20
CA PRO A 58 18.01 14.16 -49.80
C PRO A 58 18.92 14.59 -50.97
N GLU A 59 20.17 14.99 -50.70
CA GLU A 59 21.11 15.33 -51.80
C GLU A 59 22.61 15.02 -51.60
N ASP A 60 23.04 14.26 -50.59
CA ASP A 60 24.46 13.88 -50.44
C ASP A 60 24.69 12.36 -50.59
N ILE A 61 24.44 11.84 -51.79
CA ILE A 61 24.91 10.52 -52.21
C ILE A 61 26.06 10.71 -53.20
N ALA A 62 27.29 10.54 -52.72
CA ALA A 62 28.45 10.12 -53.51
C ALA A 62 29.42 9.32 -52.60
N PRO A 63 30.16 8.35 -53.16
CA PRO A 63 30.21 7.01 -52.60
C PRO A 63 31.49 6.69 -51.82
N ASP A 64 31.32 5.72 -50.92
CA ASP A 64 32.29 4.71 -50.50
C ASP A 64 33.67 5.22 -50.05
N GLU A 65 33.88 5.34 -48.74
CA GLU A 65 35.03 4.72 -48.10
C GLU A 65 34.84 4.65 -46.58
N MET A 66 34.94 3.41 -46.08
CA MET A 66 35.20 3.01 -44.69
C MET A 66 34.06 3.21 -43.70
N GLN A 67 33.15 2.22 -43.70
CA GLN A 67 32.60 1.73 -42.44
C GLN A 67 33.77 1.52 -41.47
N THR A 68 33.86 2.37 -40.45
CA THR A 68 34.67 2.08 -39.27
C THR A 68 34.10 0.79 -38.69
N GLN A 69 34.77 -0.31 -39.04
CA GLN A 69 34.61 -1.59 -38.39
C GLN A 69 34.59 -1.32 -36.89
N THR A 70 33.48 -1.62 -36.22
CA THR A 70 33.54 -1.95 -34.80
C THR A 70 34.61 -3.01 -34.73
N ALA A 71 35.80 -2.65 -34.24
CA ALA A 71 36.86 -3.61 -34.03
C ALA A 71 36.22 -4.76 -33.25
N ASP A 72 36.22 -5.96 -33.82
CA ASP A 72 35.81 -7.16 -33.12
C ASP A 72 36.77 -7.33 -31.94
N GLU A 73 36.45 -6.66 -30.84
CA GLU A 73 37.17 -6.75 -29.59
C GLU A 73 36.82 -8.10 -28.99
N TRP A 74 37.65 -9.08 -29.31
CA TRP A 74 37.59 -10.40 -28.73
C TRP A 74 38.15 -10.37 -27.32
N VAL A 75 37.39 -10.88 -26.36
CA VAL A 75 37.78 -11.04 -24.95
C VAL A 75 38.07 -12.51 -24.69
N GLU A 76 39.23 -12.81 -24.10
CA GLU A 76 39.53 -14.16 -23.62
C GLU A 76 38.84 -14.36 -22.26
N LEU A 77 37.87 -15.28 -22.22
CA LEU A 77 37.22 -15.71 -20.99
C LEU A 77 37.81 -17.06 -20.57
N ASP A 78 38.30 -17.13 -19.33
CA ASP A 78 38.73 -18.37 -18.70
C ASP A 78 37.54 -18.98 -17.94
N ARG A 79 37.10 -20.17 -18.37
CA ARG A 79 36.08 -20.94 -17.68
C ARG A 79 36.70 -22.26 -17.23
N LYS A 80 37.05 -22.35 -15.94
CA LYS A 80 37.64 -23.57 -15.33
C LYS A 80 38.93 -24.05 -16.06
N GLY A 81 39.78 -23.12 -16.51
CA GLY A 81 41.08 -23.42 -17.12
C GLY A 81 41.06 -23.59 -18.64
N GLU A 82 39.90 -23.44 -19.29
CA GLU A 82 39.79 -23.42 -20.75
C GLU A 82 39.60 -21.98 -21.23
N LYS A 83 40.61 -21.46 -21.93
CA LYS A 83 40.60 -20.10 -22.48
C LYS A 83 39.84 -20.10 -23.79
N ARG A 84 38.69 -19.43 -23.81
CA ARG A 84 37.89 -19.26 -25.03
C ARG A 84 37.88 -17.80 -25.43
N LYS A 85 38.23 -17.55 -26.68
CA LYS A 85 38.14 -16.22 -27.30
C LYS A 85 36.71 -16.01 -27.77
N VAL A 86 36.00 -15.08 -27.14
CA VAL A 86 34.58 -14.77 -27.38
C VAL A 86 34.43 -13.28 -27.66
N SER A 87 33.44 -12.90 -28.46
CA SER A 87 33.22 -11.48 -28.77
C SER A 87 32.85 -10.72 -27.49
N LYS A 88 33.12 -9.41 -27.44
CA LYS A 88 32.73 -8.55 -26.30
C LYS A 88 31.22 -8.63 -25.99
N GLU A 89 30.38 -8.84 -27.00
CA GLU A 89 28.94 -9.02 -26.86
C GLU A 89 28.59 -10.35 -26.19
N GLU A 90 29.24 -11.45 -26.63
CA GLU A 90 29.06 -12.76 -26.01
C GLU A 90 29.58 -12.78 -24.56
N ALA A 91 30.72 -12.12 -24.30
CA ALA A 91 31.25 -11.94 -22.95
C ALA A 91 30.31 -11.14 -22.03
N ARG A 92 29.69 -10.06 -22.55
CA ARG A 92 28.69 -9.28 -21.82
C ARG A 92 27.43 -10.09 -21.52
N ASN A 93 26.93 -10.85 -22.50
CA ASN A 93 25.76 -11.73 -22.31
C ASN A 93 26.05 -12.83 -21.29
N LEU A 94 27.22 -13.47 -21.33
CA LEU A 94 27.64 -14.46 -20.35
C LEU A 94 27.79 -13.86 -18.94
N ALA A 95 28.34 -12.65 -18.84
CA ALA A 95 28.44 -11.92 -17.57
C ALA A 95 27.05 -11.56 -17.01
N GLN A 96 26.13 -11.08 -17.86
CA GLN A 96 24.75 -10.79 -17.48
C GLN A 96 24.02 -12.07 -17.03
N GLN A 97 24.15 -13.17 -17.77
CA GLN A 97 23.60 -14.47 -17.37
C GLN A 97 24.18 -14.98 -16.05
N GLY A 98 25.48 -14.81 -15.82
CA GLY A 98 26.14 -15.19 -14.57
C GLY A 98 25.67 -14.36 -13.38
N TRP A 99 25.44 -13.06 -13.61
CA TRP A 99 24.89 -12.15 -12.61
C TRP A 99 23.43 -12.51 -12.29
N ASP A 100 22.57 -12.65 -13.31
CA ASP A 100 21.18 -13.08 -13.16
C ASP A 100 21.07 -14.44 -12.48
N TYR A 101 21.94 -15.40 -12.81
CA TYR A 101 21.98 -16.72 -12.18
C TYR A 101 22.40 -16.62 -10.72
N SER A 102 23.38 -15.77 -10.40
CA SER A 102 23.82 -15.55 -9.02
C SER A 102 22.72 -14.91 -8.18
N GLU A 103 22.00 -13.93 -8.71
CA GLU A 103 20.84 -13.32 -8.04
C GLU A 103 19.71 -14.33 -7.83
N LYS A 104 19.30 -15.05 -8.88
CA LYS A 104 18.27 -16.08 -8.78
C LYS A 104 18.67 -17.20 -7.82
N MET A 105 19.95 -17.56 -7.74
CA MET A 105 20.43 -18.56 -6.79
C MET A 105 20.37 -18.02 -5.34
N ARG A 106 20.68 -16.74 -5.12
CA ARG A 106 20.51 -16.09 -3.81
C ARG A 106 19.04 -16.06 -3.40
N ASP A 107 18.15 -15.66 -4.30
CA ASP A 107 16.70 -15.64 -4.06
C ASP A 107 16.14 -17.04 -3.81
N PHE A 108 16.56 -18.03 -4.61
CA PHE A 108 16.17 -19.42 -4.43
C PHE A 108 16.64 -19.95 -3.08
N LYS A 109 17.87 -19.63 -2.68
CA LYS A 109 18.40 -20.04 -1.37
C LYS A 109 17.62 -19.39 -0.24
N ALA A 110 17.36 -18.09 -0.30
CA ALA A 110 16.58 -17.37 0.71
C ALA A 110 15.14 -17.93 0.82
N ARG A 111 14.49 -18.21 -0.32
CA ARG A 111 13.16 -18.84 -0.34
C ARG A 111 13.18 -20.27 0.19
N SER A 112 14.21 -21.04 -0.13
CA SER A 112 14.37 -22.42 0.37
C SER A 112 14.58 -22.43 1.88
N GLU A 113 15.42 -21.53 2.40
CA GLU A 113 15.63 -21.35 3.84
C GLU A 113 14.32 -20.97 4.55
N GLN A 114 13.51 -20.07 3.97
CA GLN A 114 12.21 -19.71 4.52
C GLN A 114 11.24 -20.91 4.54
N VAL A 115 11.17 -21.68 3.46
CA VAL A 115 10.31 -22.87 3.38
C VAL A 115 10.75 -23.93 4.39
N GLU A 116 12.05 -24.15 4.53
CA GLU A 116 12.61 -25.09 5.50
C GLU A 116 12.30 -24.67 6.94
N GLN A 117 12.44 -23.38 7.27
CA GLN A 117 12.08 -22.84 8.58
C GLN A 117 10.59 -23.02 8.88
N MET A 118 9.71 -22.73 7.91
CA MET A 118 8.27 -22.95 8.07
C MET A 118 7.96 -24.44 8.25
N HIS A 119 8.58 -25.31 7.45
CA HIS A 119 8.39 -26.74 7.55
C HIS A 119 8.82 -27.28 8.92
N ALA A 120 9.99 -26.87 9.41
CA ALA A 120 10.48 -27.22 10.75
C ALA A 120 9.53 -26.74 11.85
N ALA A 121 9.02 -25.50 11.75
CA ALA A 121 8.08 -24.95 12.73
C ALA A 121 6.71 -25.67 12.69
N VAL A 122 6.19 -26.01 11.51
CA VAL A 122 4.95 -26.80 11.38
C VAL A 122 5.13 -28.20 11.97
N MET A 123 6.26 -28.85 11.72
CA MET A 123 6.57 -30.16 12.31
C MET A 123 6.71 -30.08 13.84
N ALA A 124 7.37 -29.05 14.35
CA ALA A 124 7.45 -28.79 15.79
C ALA A 124 6.05 -28.59 16.40
N LYS A 125 5.18 -27.81 15.75
CA LYS A 125 3.79 -27.62 16.18
C LYS A 125 3.01 -28.93 16.18
N ALA A 126 3.15 -29.74 15.14
CA ALA A 126 2.49 -31.04 15.04
C ALA A 126 2.92 -32.00 16.17
N GLN A 127 4.18 -31.94 16.61
CA GLN A 127 4.68 -32.71 17.74
C GLN A 127 4.24 -32.17 19.11
N LEU A 128 4.07 -30.85 19.24
CA LEU A 128 3.65 -30.21 20.47
C LEU A 128 2.14 -30.33 20.72
N HIS A 129 1.34 -30.34 19.67
CA HIS A 129 -0.12 -30.39 19.78
C HIS A 129 -0.65 -31.59 20.60
N PRO A 130 -0.24 -32.86 20.37
CA PRO A 130 -0.67 -33.97 21.22
C PRO A 130 -0.18 -33.79 22.66
N LYS A 131 1.06 -33.34 22.87
CA LYS A 131 1.60 -33.08 24.22
C LYS A 131 0.79 -32.04 24.98
N LEU A 132 0.28 -31.02 24.29
CA LEU A 132 -0.55 -29.99 24.89
C LEU A 132 -1.91 -30.54 25.33
N ILE A 133 -2.51 -31.41 24.50
CA ILE A 133 -3.76 -32.10 24.83
C ILE A 133 -3.55 -33.02 26.04
N ASP A 134 -2.48 -33.83 26.01
CA ASP A 134 -2.17 -34.77 27.08
C ASP A 134 -1.90 -34.03 28.40
N ALA A 135 -1.08 -32.98 28.38
CA ALA A 135 -0.80 -32.18 29.57
C ALA A 135 -2.07 -31.50 30.14
N ALA A 136 -2.97 -31.03 29.28
CA ALA A 136 -4.25 -30.48 29.71
C ALA A 136 -5.18 -31.57 30.29
N ALA A 137 -5.16 -32.78 29.71
CA ALA A 137 -5.93 -33.91 30.21
C ALA A 137 -5.43 -34.36 31.60
N ASP A 138 -4.12 -34.38 31.83
CA ASP A 138 -3.50 -34.71 33.10
C ASP A 138 -3.95 -33.74 34.19
N VAL A 139 -3.83 -32.43 33.96
CA VAL A 139 -4.31 -31.38 34.88
C VAL A 139 -5.76 -31.62 35.25
N ARG A 140 -6.63 -31.82 34.25
CA ARG A 140 -8.07 -32.06 34.46
C ARG A 140 -8.35 -33.35 35.23
N SER A 141 -7.53 -34.38 35.05
CA SER A 141 -7.66 -35.66 35.75
C SER A 141 -7.39 -35.49 37.25
N TYR A 142 -6.33 -34.76 37.61
CA TYR A 142 -5.99 -34.43 38.98
C TYR A 142 -7.01 -33.49 39.62
N GLU A 143 -7.51 -32.49 38.89
CA GLU A 143 -8.60 -31.62 39.40
C GLU A 143 -9.84 -32.44 39.77
N ARG A 144 -10.23 -33.40 38.92
CA ARG A 144 -11.36 -34.29 39.21
C ARG A 144 -11.09 -35.18 40.43
N ALA A 145 -9.88 -35.70 40.56
CA ALA A 145 -9.48 -36.53 41.69
C ALA A 145 -9.50 -35.72 43.01
N LEU A 146 -8.92 -34.52 43.01
CA LEU A 146 -8.93 -33.59 44.14
C LEU A 146 -10.35 -33.12 44.51
N GLY A 147 -11.24 -33.00 43.52
CA GLY A 147 -12.66 -32.67 43.74
C GLY A 147 -13.37 -33.62 44.69
N GLN A 148 -12.97 -34.90 44.74
CA GLN A 148 -13.55 -35.90 45.66
C GLN A 148 -13.27 -35.57 47.14
N PHE A 149 -12.24 -34.78 47.43
CA PHE A 149 -11.83 -34.42 48.78
C PHE A 149 -12.41 -33.08 49.26
N GLN A 150 -13.12 -32.33 48.41
CA GLN A 150 -13.66 -31.01 48.79
C GLN A 150 -14.65 -31.06 49.95
N GLN A 151 -15.36 -32.18 50.10
CA GLN A 151 -16.39 -32.36 51.13
C GLN A 151 -15.87 -33.13 52.36
N VAL A 152 -14.59 -33.48 52.40
CA VAL A 152 -14.01 -34.22 53.53
C VAL A 152 -13.80 -33.26 54.71
N ASP A 153 -14.48 -33.55 55.82
CA ASP A 153 -14.22 -32.88 57.09
C ASP A 153 -12.99 -33.52 57.77
N TRP A 154 -11.84 -32.91 57.53
CA TRP A 154 -10.55 -33.39 58.04
C TRP A 154 -10.48 -33.40 59.57
N SER A 155 -11.15 -32.46 60.25
CA SER A 155 -11.14 -32.37 61.70
C SER A 155 -11.97 -33.47 62.33
N LYS A 156 -13.14 -33.76 61.75
CA LYS A 156 -13.98 -34.87 62.19
C LYS A 156 -13.32 -36.21 61.89
N LEU A 157 -12.74 -36.38 60.69
CA LEU A 157 -12.04 -37.62 60.32
C LEU A 157 -10.87 -37.91 61.27
N ALA A 158 -10.09 -36.89 61.66
CA ALA A 158 -8.99 -37.05 62.60
C ALA A 158 -9.43 -37.44 64.02
N GLN A 159 -10.64 -37.03 64.45
CA GLN A 159 -11.20 -37.35 65.77
C GLN A 159 -11.85 -38.73 65.80
N ASP A 160 -12.61 -39.07 64.76
CA ASP A 160 -13.40 -40.31 64.68
C ASP A 160 -12.52 -41.51 64.24
N ASP A 161 -11.57 -41.30 63.31
CA ASP A 161 -10.64 -42.33 62.80
C ASP A 161 -9.24 -41.77 62.48
N PRO A 162 -8.33 -41.73 63.49
CA PRO A 162 -6.97 -41.22 63.30
C PRO A 162 -6.15 -41.98 62.25
N ILE A 163 -6.38 -43.30 62.09
CA ILE A 163 -5.63 -44.11 61.12
C ILE A 163 -6.14 -43.81 59.71
N GLY A 164 -7.47 -43.81 59.50
CA GLY A 164 -8.08 -43.45 58.23
C GLY A 164 -7.76 -42.02 57.79
N TYR A 165 -7.65 -41.08 58.75
CA TYR A 165 -7.17 -39.72 58.48
C TYR A 165 -5.78 -39.72 57.82
N THR A 166 -4.80 -40.43 58.39
CA THR A 166 -3.42 -40.40 57.85
C THR A 166 -3.34 -40.95 56.44
N GLN A 167 -4.07 -42.03 56.13
CA GLN A 167 -4.11 -42.61 54.78
C GLN A 167 -4.79 -41.68 53.78
N THR A 168 -5.96 -41.15 54.16
CA THR A 168 -6.74 -40.24 53.31
C THR A 168 -5.97 -38.95 53.04
N ARG A 169 -5.29 -38.42 54.06
CA ARG A 169 -4.49 -37.21 53.94
C ARG A 169 -3.25 -37.43 53.07
N ALA A 170 -2.54 -38.54 53.25
CA ALA A 170 -1.41 -38.89 52.39
C ALA A 170 -1.82 -39.06 50.93
N HIS A 171 -3.00 -39.65 50.66
CA HIS A 171 -3.53 -39.75 49.30
C HIS A 171 -3.87 -38.37 48.71
N TYR A 172 -4.54 -37.51 49.48
CA TYR A 172 -4.82 -36.13 49.07
C TYR A 172 -3.54 -35.34 48.76
N ASP A 173 -2.54 -35.42 49.64
CA ASP A 173 -1.27 -34.72 49.47
C ASP A 173 -0.53 -35.24 48.21
N SER A 174 -0.54 -36.55 47.96
CA SER A 174 0.00 -37.14 46.72
C SER A 174 -0.71 -36.63 45.46
N LEU A 175 -2.05 -36.52 45.47
CA LEU A 175 -2.80 -35.96 44.34
C LEU A 175 -2.51 -34.48 44.14
N ARG A 176 -2.34 -33.72 45.23
CA ARG A 176 -1.98 -32.30 45.18
C ARG A 176 -0.59 -32.09 44.59
N ASP A 177 0.37 -32.91 44.97
CA ASP A 177 1.73 -32.84 44.43
C ASP A 177 1.74 -33.20 42.94
N GLY A 178 1.02 -34.26 42.54
CA GLY A 178 0.84 -34.63 41.14
C GLY A 178 0.16 -33.53 40.32
N TYR A 179 -0.85 -32.87 40.88
CA TYR A 179 -1.50 -31.71 40.25
C TYR A 179 -0.54 -30.55 40.00
N GLN A 180 0.32 -30.22 40.98
CA GLN A 180 1.32 -29.16 40.82
C GLN A 180 2.33 -29.48 39.71
N GLN A 181 2.78 -30.73 39.64
CA GLN A 181 3.65 -31.19 38.56
C GLN A 181 2.96 -31.13 37.19
N ALA A 182 1.69 -31.55 37.11
CA ALA A 182 0.90 -31.50 35.88
C ALA A 182 0.70 -30.06 35.38
N ILE A 183 0.44 -29.11 36.28
CA ILE A 183 0.38 -27.68 35.94
C ILE A 183 1.72 -27.19 35.40
N GLY A 184 2.83 -27.53 36.07
CA GLY A 184 4.16 -27.13 35.62
C GLY A 184 4.46 -27.63 34.20
N ASN A 185 4.16 -28.90 33.92
CA ASN A 185 4.30 -29.48 32.59
C ASN A 185 3.40 -28.78 31.56
N TRP A 186 2.11 -28.55 31.89
CA TRP A 186 1.19 -27.88 31.00
C TRP A 186 1.65 -26.45 30.65
N GLN A 187 2.12 -25.68 31.63
CA GLN A 187 2.67 -24.34 31.39
C GLN A 187 3.91 -24.38 30.50
N GLN A 188 4.81 -25.35 30.71
CA GLN A 188 5.99 -25.53 29.87
C GLN A 188 5.62 -25.86 28.42
N VAL A 189 4.71 -26.81 28.20
CA VAL A 189 4.27 -27.20 26.86
C VAL A 189 3.50 -26.07 26.17
N MET A 190 2.67 -25.34 26.92
CA MET A 190 1.99 -24.15 26.40
C MET A 190 2.99 -23.08 25.98
N GLY A 191 4.00 -22.79 26.81
CA GLY A 191 5.04 -21.81 26.48
C GLY A 191 5.80 -22.19 25.21
N ALA A 192 6.16 -23.47 25.06
CA ALA A 192 6.78 -24.00 23.84
C ALA A 192 5.85 -23.85 22.62
N SER A 193 4.56 -24.14 22.76
CA SER A 193 3.58 -23.95 21.68
C SER A 193 3.49 -22.49 21.24
N GLN A 194 3.41 -21.55 22.19
CA GLN A 194 3.34 -20.12 21.88
C GLN A 194 4.58 -19.61 21.15
N GLN A 195 5.77 -20.12 21.48
CA GLN A 195 7.00 -19.77 20.78
C GLN A 195 6.99 -20.25 19.32
N VAL A 196 6.50 -21.47 19.08
CA VAL A 196 6.36 -22.00 17.71
C VAL A 196 5.30 -21.22 16.93
N ASP A 197 4.17 -20.88 17.56
CA ASP A 197 3.14 -20.05 16.94
C ASP A 197 3.68 -18.66 16.56
N ALA A 198 4.43 -18.02 17.45
CA ALA A 198 5.05 -16.72 17.16
C ALA A 198 6.04 -16.80 15.98
N ALA A 199 6.82 -17.89 15.88
CA ALA A 199 7.73 -18.11 14.77
C ALA A 199 6.99 -18.32 13.44
N LEU A 200 5.89 -19.09 13.45
CA LEU A 200 5.04 -19.29 12.28
C LEU A 200 4.36 -17.99 11.83
N ASP A 201 3.85 -17.21 12.78
CA ASP A 201 3.23 -15.92 12.51
C ASP A 201 4.24 -14.97 11.85
N GLN A 202 5.44 -14.86 12.40
CA GLN A 202 6.48 -14.00 11.83
C GLN A 202 6.87 -14.43 10.40
N ALA A 203 7.03 -15.73 10.16
CA ALA A 203 7.33 -16.25 8.83
C ALA A 203 6.19 -16.00 7.83
N SER A 204 4.93 -16.12 8.28
CA SER A 204 3.75 -15.85 7.46
C SER A 204 3.64 -14.38 7.07
N VAL A 205 3.85 -13.46 8.01
CA VAL A 205 3.80 -12.02 7.77
C VAL A 205 4.88 -11.60 6.77
N ALA A 206 6.11 -12.10 6.92
CA ALA A 206 7.18 -11.82 5.96
C ALA A 206 6.81 -12.25 4.53
N ARG A 207 6.16 -13.41 4.39
CA ARG A 207 5.66 -13.90 3.09
C ARG A 207 4.55 -13.03 2.51
N GLU A 208 3.64 -12.53 3.35
CA GLU A 208 2.59 -11.60 2.93
C GLU A 208 3.22 -10.31 2.39
N PHE A 209 4.19 -9.72 3.08
CA PHE A 209 4.91 -8.54 2.57
C PHE A 209 5.64 -8.80 1.25
N GLN A 210 6.27 -9.97 1.09
CA GLN A 210 6.85 -10.35 -0.20
C GLN A 210 5.79 -10.35 -1.31
N THR A 211 4.61 -10.91 -1.03
CA THR A 211 3.47 -10.94 -1.95
C THR A 211 2.97 -9.52 -2.26
N LEU A 212 2.98 -8.62 -1.27
CA LEU A 212 2.64 -7.22 -1.46
C LEU A 212 3.58 -6.54 -2.46
N TYR A 213 4.89 -6.73 -2.32
CA TYR A 213 5.89 -6.14 -3.22
C TYR A 213 5.87 -6.73 -4.63
N GLU A 214 5.47 -7.99 -4.78
CA GLU A 214 5.27 -8.62 -6.09
C GLU A 214 4.03 -8.07 -6.80
N ARG A 215 2.93 -7.83 -6.08
CA ARG A 215 1.67 -7.33 -6.65
C ARG A 215 1.61 -5.81 -6.80
N ALA A 216 2.33 -5.09 -5.95
CA ALA A 216 2.38 -3.62 -5.92
C ALA A 216 3.83 -3.15 -5.69
N PRO A 217 4.68 -3.17 -6.74
CA PRO A 217 6.09 -2.83 -6.64
C PRO A 217 6.36 -1.41 -6.15
N GLU A 218 5.40 -0.50 -6.31
CA GLU A 218 5.47 0.87 -5.80
C GLU A 218 5.61 0.94 -4.27
N TYR A 219 5.27 -0.12 -3.54
CA TYR A 219 5.39 -0.18 -2.09
C TYR A 219 6.74 -0.69 -1.59
N ARG A 220 7.68 -1.04 -2.48
CA ARG A 220 9.08 -1.25 -2.08
C ARG A 220 9.72 0.03 -1.52
N ASP A 221 9.14 1.18 -1.86
CA ASP A 221 9.46 2.46 -1.25
C ASP A 221 8.71 2.59 0.10
N PRO A 222 9.43 2.65 1.23
CA PRO A 222 8.84 2.65 2.56
C PRO A 222 7.93 3.87 2.80
N GLU A 223 8.24 5.03 2.21
CA GLU A 223 7.44 6.24 2.37
C GLU A 223 6.07 6.10 1.69
N LYS A 224 6.04 5.47 0.50
CA LYS A 224 4.77 5.20 -0.21
C LYS A 224 3.92 4.18 0.53
N LEU A 225 4.54 3.12 1.06
CA LEU A 225 3.84 2.12 1.84
C LEU A 225 3.23 2.73 3.11
N LYS A 226 4.01 3.49 3.87
CA LYS A 226 3.58 4.15 5.11
C LYS A 226 2.44 5.13 4.88
N SER A 227 2.52 5.92 3.80
CA SER A 227 1.44 6.83 3.40
C SER A 227 0.14 6.07 3.10
N GLU A 228 0.22 4.99 2.30
CA GLU A 228 -0.97 4.22 1.95
C GLU A 228 -1.55 3.47 3.17
N GLN A 229 -0.70 2.94 4.04
CA GLN A 229 -1.13 2.33 5.32
C GLN A 229 -1.89 3.32 6.20
N GLY A 230 -1.40 4.56 6.32
CA GLY A 230 -2.11 5.63 7.04
C GLY A 230 -3.51 5.87 6.49
N ARG A 231 -3.65 5.91 5.16
CA ARG A 231 -4.95 6.09 4.48
C ARG A 231 -5.89 4.91 4.71
N VAL A 232 -5.40 3.69 4.57
CA VAL A 232 -6.16 2.45 4.82
C VAL A 232 -6.63 2.38 6.26
N MET A 233 -5.76 2.67 7.23
CA MET A 233 -6.12 2.69 8.65
C MET A 233 -7.11 3.78 9.00
N GLY A 234 -6.97 4.97 8.40
CA GLY A 234 -7.96 6.05 8.53
C GLY A 234 -9.34 5.59 8.05
N TYR A 235 -9.40 4.97 6.88
CA TYR A 235 -10.64 4.43 6.33
C TYR A 235 -11.27 3.35 7.21
N LEU A 236 -10.46 2.43 7.75
CA LEU A 236 -10.94 1.39 8.66
C LEU A 236 -11.56 1.97 9.94
N LYS A 237 -10.98 3.06 10.47
CA LYS A 237 -11.55 3.79 11.60
C LYS A 237 -12.87 4.48 11.23
N GLU A 238 -12.96 5.08 10.05
CA GLU A 238 -14.19 5.72 9.56
C GLU A 238 -15.36 4.72 9.46
N ILE A 239 -15.10 3.48 9.05
CA ILE A 239 -16.12 2.42 8.98
C ILE A 239 -16.29 1.65 10.31
N SER A 240 -15.68 2.11 11.40
CA SER A 240 -15.74 1.48 12.73
C SER A 240 -15.29 0.01 12.74
N ALA A 241 -14.24 -0.32 11.97
CA ALA A 241 -13.66 -1.66 11.99
C ALA A 241 -13.12 -2.02 13.38
N THR A 242 -13.21 -3.30 13.76
CA THR A 242 -12.71 -3.74 15.07
C THR A 242 -11.18 -3.78 15.10
N PRO A 243 -10.54 -3.66 16.29
CA PRO A 243 -9.09 -3.77 16.41
C PRO A 243 -8.52 -5.08 15.86
N GLY A 244 -9.28 -6.19 16.00
CA GLY A 244 -8.91 -7.49 15.42
C GLY A 244 -8.92 -7.48 13.89
N ALA A 245 -9.95 -6.90 13.27
CA ALA A 245 -10.02 -6.76 11.82
C ALA A 245 -8.89 -5.88 11.27
N MET A 246 -8.60 -4.74 11.94
CA MET A 246 -7.48 -3.88 11.57
C MET A 246 -6.13 -4.61 11.62
N ARG A 247 -5.91 -5.46 12.63
CA ARG A 247 -4.68 -6.25 12.74
C ARG A 247 -4.57 -7.28 11.62
N MET A 248 -5.66 -7.99 11.33
CA MET A 248 -5.70 -8.98 10.24
C MET A 248 -5.43 -8.35 8.87
N ILE A 249 -6.01 -7.18 8.60
CA ILE A 249 -5.79 -6.44 7.36
C ILE A 249 -4.33 -5.97 7.26
N ALA A 250 -3.73 -5.51 8.37
CA ALA A 250 -2.34 -5.07 8.40
C ALA A 250 -1.33 -6.22 8.21
N SER A 251 -1.71 -7.46 8.53
CA SER A 251 -0.84 -8.64 8.42
C SER A 251 -1.06 -9.46 7.15
N SER A 252 -1.96 -9.06 6.26
CA SER A 252 -2.28 -9.78 5.02
C SER A 252 -2.21 -8.83 3.83
N ALA A 253 -1.40 -9.18 2.83
CA ALA A 253 -1.26 -8.37 1.62
C ALA A 253 -2.56 -8.32 0.84
N GLU A 254 -3.27 -9.44 0.75
CA GLU A 254 -4.56 -9.50 0.05
C GLU A 254 -5.61 -8.63 0.72
N ALA A 255 -5.77 -8.75 2.04
CA ALA A 255 -6.74 -7.95 2.78
C ALA A 255 -6.40 -6.46 2.71
N PHE A 256 -5.12 -6.11 2.82
CA PHE A 256 -4.63 -4.73 2.67
C PHE A 256 -4.99 -4.16 1.29
N LEU A 257 -4.66 -4.87 0.20
CA LEU A 257 -4.92 -4.44 -1.16
C LEU A 257 -6.43 -4.32 -1.44
N LEU A 258 -7.23 -5.25 -0.94
CA LEU A 258 -8.69 -5.20 -1.08
C LEU A 258 -9.28 -3.94 -0.43
N VAL A 259 -8.88 -3.64 0.81
CA VAL A 259 -9.37 -2.47 1.54
C VAL A 259 -8.87 -1.18 0.89
N ARG A 260 -7.63 -1.16 0.41
CA ARG A 260 -7.07 -0.06 -0.37
C ARG A 260 -7.92 0.22 -1.61
N ASP A 261 -8.27 -0.81 -2.36
CA ASP A 261 -9.05 -0.66 -3.59
C ASP A 261 -10.48 -0.18 -3.28
N ALA A 262 -11.09 -0.70 -2.21
CA ALA A 262 -12.37 -0.21 -1.73
C ALA A 262 -12.33 1.29 -1.34
N LEU A 263 -11.26 1.71 -0.64
CA LEU A 263 -11.04 3.12 -0.30
C LEU A 263 -10.93 4.00 -1.55
N ARG A 264 -10.07 3.60 -2.52
CA ARG A 264 -9.87 4.34 -3.77
C ARG A 264 -11.16 4.41 -4.59
N TYR A 265 -11.92 3.32 -4.64
CA TYR A 265 -13.23 3.30 -5.29
C TYR A 265 -14.19 4.30 -4.66
N ARG A 266 -14.30 4.31 -3.32
CA ARG A 266 -15.18 5.25 -2.60
C ARG A 266 -14.77 6.69 -2.84
N GLN A 267 -13.48 6.99 -2.88
CA GLN A 267 -12.96 8.32 -3.22
C GLN A 267 -13.31 8.71 -4.66
N ALA A 268 -13.18 7.80 -5.62
CA ALA A 268 -13.55 8.04 -7.02
C ALA A 268 -15.04 8.32 -7.19
N VAL A 269 -15.92 7.55 -6.51
CA VAL A 269 -17.37 7.77 -6.52
C VAL A 269 -17.71 9.15 -5.93
N LYS A 270 -17.10 9.51 -4.80
CA LYS A 270 -17.29 10.82 -4.16
C LYS A 270 -16.85 11.95 -5.09
N ALA A 271 -15.64 11.88 -5.64
CA ALA A 271 -15.11 12.87 -6.57
C ALA A 271 -15.99 13.02 -7.83
N LYS A 272 -16.54 11.91 -8.35
CA LYS A 272 -17.48 11.96 -9.48
C LYS A 272 -18.76 12.71 -9.10
N SER A 273 -19.33 12.41 -7.93
CA SER A 273 -20.55 13.09 -7.45
C SER A 273 -20.33 14.58 -7.22
N GLU A 274 -19.19 14.98 -6.65
CA GLU A 274 -18.81 16.38 -6.44
C GLU A 274 -18.61 17.11 -7.76
N ARG A 275 -17.92 16.49 -8.73
CA ARG A 275 -17.76 17.05 -10.08
C ARG A 275 -19.10 17.22 -10.78
N THR A 276 -20.03 16.27 -10.65
CA THR A 276 -21.38 16.40 -11.23
C THR A 276 -22.19 17.51 -10.54
N ALA A 277 -22.04 17.68 -9.22
CA ALA A 277 -22.68 18.77 -8.47
C ALA A 277 -22.08 20.15 -8.78
N GLN A 278 -20.78 20.20 -9.12
CA GLN A 278 -20.04 21.41 -9.46
C GLN A 278 -20.05 21.75 -10.95
N VAL A 279 -20.74 20.99 -11.81
CA VAL A 279 -21.01 21.45 -13.18
C VAL A 279 -21.83 22.73 -13.04
N PRO A 280 -21.28 23.91 -13.39
CA PRO A 280 -22.06 25.13 -13.37
C PRO A 280 -23.26 24.87 -14.27
N LYS A 281 -24.46 25.14 -13.75
CA LYS A 281 -25.73 25.06 -14.47
C LYS A 281 -25.46 25.56 -15.88
N ALA A 282 -25.40 24.64 -16.86
CA ALA A 282 -25.03 25.00 -18.22
C ALA A 282 -25.89 26.21 -18.61
N PRO A 283 -25.31 27.28 -19.18
CA PRO A 283 -26.07 28.48 -19.50
C PRO A 283 -27.29 28.02 -20.27
N ALA A 284 -28.47 28.41 -19.79
CA ALA A 284 -29.74 27.93 -20.33
C ALA A 284 -29.67 28.04 -21.85
N PRO A 285 -29.98 26.98 -22.62
CA PRO A 285 -29.93 27.05 -24.06
C PRO A 285 -30.76 28.26 -24.48
N LEU A 286 -30.13 29.20 -25.19
CA LEU A 286 -30.77 30.40 -25.68
C LEU A 286 -32.06 29.97 -26.38
N LYS A 287 -33.20 30.30 -25.78
CA LYS A 287 -34.49 30.13 -26.45
C LYS A 287 -34.38 30.91 -27.77
N PRO A 288 -34.77 30.34 -28.92
CA PRO A 288 -34.82 31.09 -30.16
C PRO A 288 -35.63 32.36 -29.91
N GLY A 289 -35.01 33.53 -30.09
CA GLY A 289 -35.71 34.80 -30.04
C GLY A 289 -36.81 34.81 -31.10
N PRO A 290 -37.95 35.50 -30.86
CA PRO A 290 -39.03 35.55 -31.82
C PRO A 290 -38.50 36.13 -33.14
N ALA A 291 -38.84 35.46 -34.25
CA ALA A 291 -38.46 35.89 -35.58
C ALA A 291 -38.90 37.34 -35.80
N GLN A 292 -37.97 38.20 -36.19
CA GLN A 292 -38.25 39.60 -36.48
C GLN A 292 -39.01 39.66 -37.81
N GLU A 293 -40.33 39.89 -37.75
CA GLU A 293 -41.15 40.06 -38.95
C GLU A 293 -40.63 41.24 -39.78
N ARG A 294 -40.27 40.98 -41.03
CA ARG A 294 -39.84 42.01 -41.98
C ARG A 294 -41.03 42.92 -42.27
N ARG A 295 -40.98 44.17 -41.79
CA ARG A 295 -41.92 45.22 -42.19
C ARG A 295 -41.91 45.36 -43.71
N THR A 296 -43.08 45.34 -44.32
CA THR A 296 -43.21 45.50 -45.76
C THR A 296 -43.09 46.97 -46.16
N ASP A 297 -42.58 47.25 -47.36
CA ASP A 297 -42.40 48.61 -47.88
C ASP A 297 -43.69 49.45 -47.88
N ALA A 298 -44.84 48.77 -47.97
CA ALA A 298 -46.16 49.38 -47.92
C ALA A 298 -46.49 50.01 -46.54
N GLU A 299 -46.03 49.41 -45.43
CA GLU A 299 -46.20 49.98 -44.09
C GLU A 299 -45.26 51.17 -43.88
N GLY A 300 -44.01 51.06 -44.34
CA GLY A 300 -43.04 52.16 -44.28
C GLY A 300 -43.48 53.39 -45.08
N LEU A 301 -44.20 53.22 -46.20
CA LEU A 301 -44.75 54.34 -46.96
C LEU A 301 -45.92 55.01 -46.23
N ARG A 302 -46.79 54.22 -45.59
CA ARG A 302 -47.95 54.74 -44.83
C ARG A 302 -47.51 55.61 -43.64
N ASP A 303 -46.44 55.22 -42.96
CA ASP A 303 -45.90 55.99 -41.83
C ASP A 303 -45.27 57.31 -42.29
N LYS A 304 -44.59 57.32 -43.44
CA LYS A 304 -44.03 58.56 -44.01
C LYS A 304 -45.11 59.51 -44.51
N VAL A 305 -46.19 59.00 -45.10
CA VAL A 305 -47.36 59.81 -45.48
C VAL A 305 -48.04 60.40 -44.23
N LYS A 306 -48.15 59.64 -43.14
CA LYS A 306 -48.65 60.18 -41.86
C LYS A 306 -47.72 61.26 -41.31
N ALA A 307 -46.41 61.07 -41.36
CA ALA A 307 -45.43 62.06 -40.92
C ALA A 307 -45.48 63.35 -41.75
N LEU A 308 -45.69 63.25 -43.07
CA LEU A 308 -45.89 64.39 -43.97
C LEU A 308 -47.13 65.22 -43.59
N HIS A 309 -48.23 64.55 -43.23
CA HIS A 309 -49.46 65.22 -42.81
C HIS A 309 -49.31 65.91 -41.44
N GLN A 310 -48.45 65.38 -40.57
CA GLN A 310 -48.21 65.93 -39.23
C GLN A 310 -47.12 67.01 -39.20
N ALA A 311 -46.28 67.09 -40.23
CA ALA A 311 -45.23 68.10 -40.32
C ALA A 311 -45.82 69.51 -40.51
N LYS A 312 -45.54 70.39 -39.54
CA LYS A 312 -45.94 71.81 -39.57
C LYS A 312 -44.88 72.74 -40.15
N ASP A 313 -43.62 72.26 -40.21
CA ASP A 313 -42.50 72.99 -40.80
C ASP A 313 -42.51 72.81 -42.33
N PRO A 314 -42.47 73.92 -43.11
CA PRO A 314 -42.57 73.87 -44.57
C PRO A 314 -41.39 73.18 -45.26
N GLU A 315 -40.16 73.29 -44.74
CA GLU A 315 -38.98 72.65 -45.34
C GLU A 315 -39.00 71.15 -45.09
N ARG A 316 -39.36 70.75 -43.87
CA ARG A 316 -39.50 69.33 -43.51
C ARG A 316 -40.65 68.66 -44.28
N LYS A 317 -41.73 69.39 -44.52
CA LYS A 317 -42.87 68.89 -45.30
C LYS A 317 -42.48 68.66 -46.75
N LYS A 318 -41.69 69.55 -47.35
CA LYS A 318 -41.19 69.38 -48.71
C LYS A 318 -40.26 68.17 -48.84
N ALA A 319 -39.31 67.99 -47.91
CA ALA A 319 -38.41 66.84 -47.90
C ALA A 319 -39.17 65.50 -47.78
N LEU A 320 -40.16 65.42 -46.88
CA LEU A 320 -40.99 64.22 -46.73
C LEU A 320 -41.88 63.96 -47.95
N LEU A 321 -42.31 65.00 -48.65
CA LEU A 321 -43.11 64.87 -49.87
C LEU A 321 -42.26 64.29 -51.00
N ASP A 322 -41.05 64.83 -51.20
CA ASP A 322 -40.11 64.35 -52.23
C ASP A 322 -39.73 62.88 -51.97
N GLU A 323 -39.52 62.50 -50.72
CA GLU A 323 -39.21 61.11 -50.33
C GLU A 323 -40.39 60.15 -50.56
N VAL A 324 -41.62 60.59 -50.28
CA VAL A 324 -42.84 59.81 -50.55
C VAL A 324 -43.06 59.65 -52.06
N ILE A 325 -42.81 60.69 -52.86
CA ILE A 325 -42.93 60.66 -54.32
C ILE A 325 -41.86 59.73 -54.91
N ALA A 326 -40.59 59.90 -54.53
CA ALA A 326 -39.50 59.05 -55.00
C ALA A 326 -39.80 57.56 -54.73
N ARG A 327 -40.30 57.24 -53.54
CA ARG A 327 -40.63 55.85 -53.15
C ARG A 327 -41.90 55.32 -53.82
N LYS A 328 -42.89 56.17 -54.13
CA LYS A 328 -44.13 55.76 -54.82
C LYS A 328 -43.91 55.54 -56.32
N PHE A 329 -43.03 56.31 -56.94
CA PHE A 329 -42.73 56.23 -58.38
C PHE A 329 -41.44 55.46 -58.70
N GLY A 330 -40.75 54.93 -57.68
CA GLY A 330 -39.52 54.14 -57.86
C GLY A 330 -38.35 54.95 -58.43
N LEU A 331 -38.33 56.26 -58.20
CA LEU A 331 -37.30 57.18 -58.70
C LEU A 331 -36.15 57.35 -57.68
N GLY A 332 -35.83 56.28 -56.94
CA GLY A 332 -34.76 56.23 -55.96
C GLY A 332 -33.53 55.52 -56.49
#